data_AF-A0A9W9V1A9-F1
#
_entry.id   AF-A0A9W9V1A9-F1
#
_cell.length_a   1.000
_cell.length_b   1.000
_cell.length_c   1.000
_cell.angle_alpha   90.00
_cell.angle_beta   90.00
_cell.angle_gamma   90.00
#
_symmetry.space_group_name_H-M   'P 1'
#
loop_
_entity.id
_entity.type
_entity.pdbx_description
1 polymer ?
#
loop_
_entity_poly.entity_id
_entity_poly.type
_entity_poly.pdbx_seq_one_letter_code
_entity_poly.pdbx_strand_id
1 'polypeptide(L)'
;MASAAVQLPSSQGSLLSEKPGVSVSEKPHHVQTTLNYFKENEDGSPPAPAYVGRPETYDRPVYPLAATIHDISGHELDYKLDSHGFQLYYHESQEKEFLDDEKIKTAYYAETEQLLKDATGASRIFIFDHTIRRPQTDKSIGAQLRGPVQRVHIDQSYSASKNRVSFHLPDEAPELLKGRYQIINVWRPIKTILKDPLAVADAHSVPDSDLVPIGLIYPDREGETYSVKPDPNIKWYYRYGQTPDLVTLIKCFDSKLDGRARRVPHTAFVNPETEHEAGRESIEVRALVFHPDDRD
;
A
#
# COMPACT_ATOMS: atom_id res chain seq x y z
N MET A 1 17.79 -52.41 -20.15
CA MET A 1 18.48 -51.21 -19.65
C MET A 1 18.08 -50.03 -20.53
N ALA A 2 16.97 -49.38 -20.21
CA ALA A 2 16.53 -48.14 -20.84
C ALA A 2 16.19 -47.19 -19.68
N SER A 3 17.10 -46.26 -19.40
CA SER A 3 16.90 -45.21 -18.41
C SER A 3 16.26 -44.03 -19.14
N ALA A 4 15.00 -43.76 -18.82
CA ALA A 4 14.32 -42.55 -19.23
C ALA A 4 14.94 -41.38 -18.44
N ALA A 5 15.52 -40.42 -19.17
CA ALA A 5 16.01 -39.18 -18.58
C ALA A 5 14.80 -38.37 -18.09
N VAL A 6 14.75 -38.14 -16.78
CA VAL A 6 13.80 -37.22 -16.16
C VAL A 6 14.23 -35.81 -16.54
N GLN A 7 13.41 -35.14 -17.33
CA GLN A 7 13.58 -33.74 -17.67
C GLN A 7 13.15 -32.91 -16.44
N LEU A 8 14.13 -32.33 -15.76
CA LEU A 8 13.88 -31.38 -14.68
C LEU A 8 13.19 -30.12 -15.25
N PRO A 9 12.25 -29.50 -14.52
CA PRO A 9 11.62 -28.27 -14.97
C PRO A 9 12.68 -27.18 -15.09
N SER A 10 12.72 -26.52 -16.25
CA SER A 10 13.50 -25.32 -16.48
C SER A 10 13.09 -24.24 -15.47
N SER A 11 14.05 -23.74 -14.71
CA SER A 11 13.89 -22.53 -13.90
C SER A 11 13.54 -21.37 -14.83
N GLN A 12 12.26 -21.00 -14.91
CA GLN A 12 11.88 -19.68 -15.42
C GLN A 12 12.47 -18.67 -14.43
N GLY A 13 13.43 -17.87 -14.90
CA GLY A 13 13.97 -16.74 -14.14
C GLY A 13 12.82 -15.82 -13.71
N SER A 14 12.87 -15.35 -12.48
CA SER A 14 11.88 -14.42 -11.94
C SER A 14 11.83 -13.16 -12.82
N LEU A 15 10.75 -13.01 -13.58
CA LEU A 15 10.45 -11.86 -14.46
C LEU A 15 10.24 -10.54 -13.70
N LEU A 16 10.42 -10.55 -12.37
CA LEU A 16 9.97 -9.50 -11.46
C LEU A 16 10.98 -8.35 -11.29
N SER A 17 12.10 -8.32 -11.99
CA SER A 17 13.18 -7.38 -11.65
C SER A 17 13.99 -6.84 -12.81
N GLU A 18 13.59 -7.09 -14.06
CA GLU A 18 14.32 -6.51 -15.18
C GLU A 18 13.82 -5.09 -15.46
N LYS A 19 14.66 -4.12 -15.08
CA LYS A 19 14.52 -2.71 -15.44
C LYS A 19 14.44 -2.62 -16.98
N PRO A 20 13.32 -2.15 -17.56
CA PRO A 20 13.30 -1.83 -18.98
C PRO A 20 14.43 -0.83 -19.26
N GLY A 21 15.09 -0.93 -20.42
CA GLY A 21 16.19 -0.05 -20.82
C GLY A 21 15.74 1.41 -20.96
N VAL A 22 15.57 2.11 -19.85
CA VAL A 22 15.16 3.51 -19.77
C VAL A 22 16.35 4.33 -19.31
N SER A 23 16.65 5.40 -20.05
CA SER A 23 17.63 6.41 -19.65
C SER A 23 17.22 7.02 -18.31
N VAL A 24 17.99 6.75 -17.26
CA VAL A 24 17.80 7.41 -15.97
C VAL A 24 18.19 8.88 -16.16
N SER A 25 17.29 9.80 -15.81
CA SER A 25 17.63 11.22 -15.66
C SER A 25 18.85 11.37 -14.74
N GLU A 26 19.83 12.19 -15.10
CA GLU A 26 21.06 12.36 -14.30
C GLU A 26 20.82 12.98 -12.91
N LYS A 27 19.61 13.53 -12.63
CA LYS A 27 19.25 14.10 -11.33
C LYS A 27 17.90 13.57 -10.82
N PRO A 28 17.81 13.18 -9.54
CA PRO A 28 16.55 12.76 -8.94
C PRO A 28 15.59 13.94 -8.79
N HIS A 29 14.29 13.68 -8.95
CA HIS A 29 13.23 14.67 -8.80
C HIS A 29 12.79 14.82 -7.33
N HIS A 30 13.70 15.07 -6.39
CA HIS A 30 13.28 15.26 -4.99
C HIS A 30 12.29 16.43 -4.86
N VAL A 31 11.20 16.25 -4.10
CA VAL A 31 10.14 17.25 -3.96
C VAL A 31 10.14 17.83 -2.55
N GLN A 32 10.14 19.16 -2.45
CA GLN A 32 9.81 19.87 -1.21
C GLN A 32 8.30 20.13 -1.18
N THR A 33 7.63 19.61 -0.15
CA THR A 33 6.17 19.73 -0.01
C THR A 33 5.76 19.76 1.46
N THR A 34 4.46 19.76 1.71
CA THR A 34 3.85 19.65 3.03
C THR A 34 3.04 18.36 3.10
N LEU A 35 3.26 17.57 4.15
CA LEU A 35 2.44 16.39 4.45
C LEU A 35 1.50 16.69 5.62
N ASN A 36 0.31 16.08 5.60
CA ASN A 36 -0.73 16.31 6.58
C ASN A 36 -0.75 15.18 7.62
N TYR A 37 -0.24 15.48 8.83
CA TYR A 37 -0.16 14.55 9.95
C TYR A 37 -1.38 14.66 10.87
N PHE A 38 -1.45 13.75 11.83
CA PHE A 38 -2.42 13.79 12.91
C PHE A 38 -2.28 15.08 13.72
N LYS A 39 -3.40 15.79 13.92
CA LYS A 39 -3.48 16.90 14.87
C LYS A 39 -4.19 16.40 16.12
N GLU A 40 -3.49 16.46 17.25
CA GLU A 40 -4.08 16.15 18.56
C GLU A 40 -5.21 17.14 18.89
N ASN A 41 -6.24 16.65 19.60
CA ASN A 41 -7.32 17.50 20.09
C ASN A 41 -6.77 18.45 21.16
N GLU A 42 -7.25 19.70 21.18
CA GLU A 42 -6.77 20.74 22.11
C GLU A 42 -7.02 20.38 23.58
N ASP A 43 -8.03 19.55 23.85
CA ASP A 43 -8.39 19.05 25.18
C ASP A 43 -7.67 17.74 25.56
N GLY A 44 -6.82 17.19 24.68
CA GLY A 44 -6.13 15.93 24.89
C GLY A 44 -7.01 14.68 24.78
N SER A 45 -8.27 14.82 24.37
CA SER A 45 -9.17 13.68 24.15
C SER A 45 -8.69 12.81 22.99
N PRO A 46 -8.99 11.49 23.00
CA PRO A 46 -8.69 10.63 21.87
C PRO A 46 -9.48 11.06 20.63
N PRO A 47 -8.97 10.77 19.42
CA PRO A 47 -9.65 11.12 18.19
C PRO A 47 -10.98 10.37 18.04
N ALA A 48 -11.99 11.06 17.52
CA ALA A 48 -13.27 10.45 17.21
C ALA A 48 -13.14 9.38 16.11
N PRO A 49 -13.94 8.29 16.18
CA PRO A 49 -13.97 7.30 15.12
C PRO A 49 -14.62 7.86 13.84
N ALA A 50 -14.20 7.33 12.69
CA ALA A 50 -14.90 7.51 11.42
C ALA A 50 -15.99 6.43 11.27
N TYR A 51 -17.14 6.80 10.70
CA TYR A 51 -18.26 5.90 10.46
C TYR A 51 -18.49 5.73 8.96
N VAL A 52 -18.52 4.48 8.51
CA VAL A 52 -18.78 4.15 7.11
C VAL A 52 -20.20 4.57 6.74
N GLY A 53 -20.33 5.26 5.61
CA GLY A 53 -21.59 5.86 5.17
C GLY A 53 -21.89 7.24 5.77
N ARG A 54 -20.99 7.80 6.59
CA ARG A 54 -21.09 9.15 7.17
C ARG A 54 -19.87 10.01 6.80
N PRO A 55 -19.84 10.59 5.58
CA PRO A 55 -18.71 11.36 5.06
C PRO A 55 -18.15 12.43 6.00
N GLU A 56 -19.01 13.08 6.76
CA GLU A 56 -18.69 14.13 7.74
C GLU A 56 -17.74 13.65 8.85
N THR A 57 -17.69 12.35 9.12
CA THR A 57 -16.83 11.76 10.17
C THR A 57 -15.40 11.49 9.70
N TYR A 58 -15.15 11.58 8.39
CA TYR A 58 -13.83 11.44 7.79
C TYR A 58 -13.06 12.76 7.75
N ASP A 59 -13.76 13.89 7.84
CA ASP A 59 -13.13 15.19 7.90
C ASP A 59 -12.56 15.43 9.30
N ARG A 60 -11.30 15.85 9.35
CA ARG A 60 -10.61 16.09 10.60
C ARG A 60 -9.49 17.11 10.40
N PRO A 61 -9.24 17.98 11.40
CA PRO A 61 -8.09 18.84 11.39
C PRO A 61 -6.79 18.05 11.21
N VAL A 62 -5.85 18.63 10.48
CA VAL A 62 -4.54 18.05 10.23
C VAL A 62 -3.44 18.98 10.73
N TYR A 63 -2.27 18.41 11.00
CA TYR A 63 -1.05 19.15 11.29
C TYR A 63 -0.17 19.15 10.04
N PRO A 64 -0.07 20.26 9.30
CA PRO A 64 0.82 20.35 8.15
C PRO A 64 2.28 20.42 8.62
N LEU A 65 3.14 19.58 8.06
CA LEU A 65 4.58 19.61 8.31
C LEU A 65 5.34 19.54 6.98
N ALA A 66 6.32 20.42 6.82
CA ALA A 66 7.19 20.42 5.65
C ALA A 66 8.01 19.11 5.59
N ALA A 67 8.15 18.56 4.39
CA ALA A 67 8.88 17.31 4.16
C ALA A 67 9.59 17.34 2.80
N THR A 68 10.71 16.65 2.73
CA THR A 68 11.35 16.28 1.46
C THR A 68 10.94 14.85 1.10
N ILE A 69 10.32 14.69 -0.07
CA ILE A 69 10.00 13.37 -0.62
C ILE A 69 11.09 12.99 -1.61
N HIS A 70 11.80 11.90 -1.33
CA HIS A 70 12.96 11.48 -2.10
C HIS A 70 12.51 10.62 -3.29
N ASP A 71 12.71 11.14 -4.50
CA ASP A 71 12.58 10.36 -5.74
C ASP A 71 13.57 9.18 -5.77
N ILE A 72 13.04 7.99 -6.01
CA ILE A 72 13.78 6.72 -6.09
C ILE A 72 14.03 6.25 -7.53
N SER A 73 13.80 7.12 -8.52
CA SER A 73 14.04 6.82 -9.93
C SER A 73 15.45 6.27 -10.16
N GLY A 74 15.53 5.10 -10.80
CA GLY A 74 16.78 4.38 -11.04
C GLY A 74 17.24 3.46 -9.90
N HIS A 75 16.63 3.57 -8.72
CA HIS A 75 16.89 2.82 -7.48
C HIS A 75 15.67 2.03 -7.02
N GLU A 76 14.71 1.75 -7.92
CA GLU A 76 13.41 1.18 -7.58
C GLU A 76 13.53 -0.18 -6.87
N LEU A 77 14.57 -0.95 -7.22
CA LEU A 77 14.78 -2.32 -6.74
C LEU A 77 15.62 -2.43 -5.47
N ASP A 78 16.14 -1.30 -4.96
CA ASP A 78 16.95 -1.22 -3.74
C ASP A 78 16.10 -1.41 -2.47
N TYR A 79 14.79 -1.19 -2.58
CA TYR A 79 13.82 -1.27 -1.49
C TYR A 79 13.23 -2.67 -1.36
N LYS A 80 13.00 -3.12 -0.13
CA LYS A 80 12.45 -4.45 0.19
C LYS A 80 11.35 -4.37 1.24
N LEU A 81 10.36 -5.24 1.12
CA LEU A 81 9.25 -5.31 2.08
C LEU A 81 9.71 -5.53 3.54
N ASP A 82 10.72 -6.37 3.76
CA ASP A 82 11.15 -6.72 5.13
C ASP A 82 12.11 -5.69 5.74
N SER A 83 12.78 -4.85 4.95
CA SER A 83 13.69 -3.81 5.47
C SER A 83 13.12 -2.40 5.41
N HIS A 84 12.30 -2.07 4.43
CA HIS A 84 11.75 -0.72 4.25
C HIS A 84 10.23 -0.67 4.44
N GLY A 85 9.55 -1.82 4.35
CA GLY A 85 8.09 -1.92 4.42
C GLY A 85 7.38 -1.62 3.10
N PHE A 86 8.12 -1.33 2.03
CA PHE A 86 7.59 -1.27 0.68
C PHE A 86 8.60 -1.86 -0.31
N GLN A 87 8.12 -2.23 -1.50
CA GLN A 87 8.96 -2.75 -2.57
C GLN A 87 8.31 -2.52 -3.93
N LEU A 88 9.11 -2.22 -4.95
CA LEU A 88 8.64 -2.04 -6.31
C LEU A 88 8.98 -3.24 -7.17
N TYR A 89 8.08 -3.54 -8.11
CA TYR A 89 8.23 -4.64 -9.07
C TYR A 89 7.83 -4.17 -10.46
N TYR A 90 8.61 -4.56 -11.46
CA TYR A 90 8.16 -4.47 -12.84
C TYR A 90 7.20 -5.63 -13.11
N HIS A 91 5.97 -5.29 -13.47
CA HIS A 91 4.91 -6.24 -13.76
C HIS A 91 3.93 -5.61 -14.73
N GLU A 92 3.83 -6.15 -15.94
CA GLU A 92 2.82 -5.73 -16.90
C GLU A 92 1.49 -6.45 -16.64
N SER A 93 0.44 -5.70 -16.30
CA SER A 93 -0.93 -6.23 -16.12
C SER A 93 -1.57 -6.54 -17.48
N GLN A 94 -2.37 -7.61 -17.57
CA GLN A 94 -3.22 -7.84 -18.74
C GLN A 94 -4.38 -6.83 -18.77
N GLU A 95 -4.94 -6.53 -17.60
CA GLU A 95 -5.96 -5.50 -17.48
C GLU A 95 -5.33 -4.10 -17.50
N LYS A 96 -5.71 -3.29 -18.48
CA LYS A 96 -5.12 -1.96 -18.70
C LYS A 96 -6.00 -0.84 -18.18
N GLU A 97 -7.31 -0.97 -18.40
CA GLU A 97 -8.24 0.12 -18.15
C GLU A 97 -9.03 -0.03 -16.85
N PHE A 98 -9.10 -1.20 -16.22
CA PHE A 98 -9.77 -1.41 -14.91
C PHE A 98 -11.17 -0.78 -14.83
N LEU A 99 -12.03 -1.08 -15.81
CA LEU A 99 -13.40 -0.55 -15.90
C LEU A 99 -14.47 -1.58 -15.52
N ASP A 100 -14.13 -2.86 -15.48
CA ASP A 100 -15.05 -3.97 -15.28
C ASP A 100 -14.64 -4.75 -14.01
N ASP A 101 -15.46 -4.62 -12.97
CA ASP A 101 -15.22 -5.21 -11.65
C ASP A 101 -15.12 -6.75 -11.70
N GLU A 102 -15.90 -7.39 -12.57
CA GLU A 102 -15.87 -8.85 -12.71
C GLU A 102 -14.59 -9.30 -13.39
N LYS A 103 -14.10 -8.57 -14.40
CA LYS A 103 -12.78 -8.83 -15.00
C LYS A 103 -11.63 -8.61 -14.02
N ILE A 104 -11.73 -7.59 -13.17
CA ILE A 104 -10.74 -7.35 -12.11
C ILE A 104 -10.68 -8.57 -11.17
N LYS A 105 -11.83 -9.06 -10.70
CA LYS A 105 -11.90 -10.20 -9.78
C LYS A 105 -11.48 -11.52 -10.43
N THR A 106 -11.77 -11.72 -11.71
CA THR A 106 -11.52 -13.01 -12.39
C THR A 106 -10.15 -13.10 -13.04
N ALA A 107 -9.58 -11.99 -13.51
CA ALA A 107 -8.28 -11.95 -14.17
C ALA A 107 -7.22 -11.21 -13.34
N TYR A 108 -7.48 -9.95 -12.96
CA TYR A 108 -6.46 -9.13 -12.28
C TYR A 108 -6.09 -9.64 -10.88
N TYR A 109 -7.05 -10.22 -10.17
CA TYR A 109 -6.78 -10.83 -8.86
C TYR A 109 -5.84 -12.03 -8.99
N ALA A 110 -5.93 -12.82 -10.06
CA ALA A 110 -5.06 -13.97 -10.28
C ALA A 110 -3.60 -13.55 -10.54
N GLU A 111 -3.35 -12.52 -11.36
CA GLU A 111 -2.00 -11.97 -11.53
C GLU A 111 -1.46 -11.32 -10.26
N THR A 112 -2.32 -10.64 -9.49
CA THR A 112 -1.93 -10.01 -8.22
C THR A 112 -1.57 -11.05 -7.16
N GLU A 113 -2.33 -12.13 -7.08
CA GLU A 113 -2.02 -13.27 -6.21
C GLU A 113 -0.66 -13.88 -6.56
N GLN A 114 -0.39 -14.13 -7.85
CA GLN A 114 0.88 -14.71 -8.27
C GLN A 114 2.05 -13.76 -7.97
N LEU A 115 1.92 -12.46 -8.27
CA LEU A 115 2.89 -11.44 -7.91
C LEU A 115 3.21 -11.45 -6.41
N LEU A 116 2.21 -11.53 -5.54
CA LEU A 116 2.41 -11.56 -4.10
C LEU A 116 3.10 -12.84 -3.64
N LYS A 117 2.73 -14.00 -4.20
CA LYS A 117 3.39 -15.28 -3.92
C LYS A 117 4.87 -15.22 -4.29
N ASP A 118 5.18 -14.73 -5.49
CA ASP A 118 6.56 -14.63 -5.96
C ASP A 118 7.38 -13.60 -5.16
N ALA A 119 6.76 -12.47 -4.80
CA ALA A 119 7.41 -11.39 -4.06
C ALA A 119 7.70 -11.74 -2.59
N THR A 120 6.89 -12.60 -1.98
CA THR A 120 6.94 -12.86 -0.53
C THR A 120 7.33 -14.29 -0.18
N GLY A 121 7.18 -15.24 -1.09
CA GLY A 121 7.28 -16.67 -0.80
C GLY A 121 6.04 -17.24 -0.08
N ALA A 122 4.98 -16.46 0.08
CA ALA A 122 3.75 -16.91 0.73
C ALA A 122 3.10 -18.06 -0.05
N SER A 123 2.56 -19.05 0.67
CA SER A 123 1.86 -20.17 0.05
C SER A 123 0.37 -19.88 -0.16
N ARG A 124 -0.18 -18.88 0.52
CA ARG A 124 -1.60 -18.52 0.43
C ARG A 124 -1.81 -17.01 0.45
N ILE A 125 -2.62 -16.54 -0.49
CA ILE A 125 -3.07 -15.16 -0.60
C ILE A 125 -4.59 -15.16 -0.51
N PHE A 126 -5.15 -14.15 0.17
CA PHE A 126 -6.59 -13.88 0.15
C PHE A 126 -6.81 -12.41 -0.13
N ILE A 127 -7.28 -12.09 -1.34
CA ILE A 127 -7.64 -10.74 -1.73
C ILE A 127 -9.05 -10.45 -1.23
N PHE A 128 -9.20 -9.43 -0.38
CA PHE A 128 -10.49 -9.15 0.25
C PHE A 128 -11.22 -7.94 -0.34
N ASP A 129 -10.49 -6.98 -0.90
CA ASP A 129 -11.08 -5.87 -1.65
C ASP A 129 -10.08 -5.24 -2.62
N HIS A 130 -10.59 -4.34 -3.46
CA HIS A 130 -9.78 -3.38 -4.19
C HIS A 130 -10.47 -2.01 -4.20
N THR A 131 -9.71 -0.96 -4.43
CA THR A 131 -10.20 0.41 -4.56
C THR A 131 -9.58 1.06 -5.79
N ILE A 132 -10.43 1.63 -6.64
CA ILE A 132 -10.00 2.42 -7.80
C ILE A 132 -10.19 3.90 -7.46
N ARG A 133 -9.14 4.69 -7.69
CA ARG A 133 -9.15 6.15 -7.54
C ARG A 133 -8.90 6.77 -8.91
N ARG A 134 -9.81 7.63 -9.36
CA ARG A 134 -9.72 8.41 -10.61
C ARG A 134 -10.20 9.84 -10.37
N PRO A 135 -9.78 10.81 -11.18
CA PRO A 135 -10.33 12.15 -11.15
C PRO A 135 -11.83 12.09 -11.43
N GLN A 136 -12.64 12.56 -10.49
CA GLN A 136 -14.08 12.68 -10.69
C GLN A 136 -14.38 14.04 -11.32
N THR A 137 -15.27 14.07 -12.30
CA THR A 137 -15.84 15.32 -12.85
C THR A 137 -16.90 15.91 -11.92
N ASP A 138 -17.46 15.10 -11.02
CA ASP A 138 -18.42 15.51 -9.99
C ASP A 138 -17.70 16.03 -8.74
N LYS A 139 -18.18 17.15 -8.19
CA LYS A 139 -17.65 17.81 -6.99
C LYS A 139 -18.37 17.38 -5.70
N SER A 140 -19.30 16.43 -5.76
CA SER A 140 -20.02 15.94 -4.58
C SER A 140 -19.08 15.42 -3.49
N ILE A 141 -19.51 15.51 -2.22
CA ILE A 141 -18.72 15.08 -1.06
C ILE A 141 -18.34 13.59 -1.18
N GLY A 142 -19.23 12.75 -1.72
CA GLY A 142 -18.95 11.33 -1.98
C GLY A 142 -17.90 11.10 -3.08
N ALA A 143 -17.85 11.97 -4.09
CA ALA A 143 -16.82 11.93 -5.13
C ALA A 143 -15.44 12.35 -4.60
N GLN A 144 -15.38 13.31 -3.67
CA GLN A 144 -14.14 13.76 -3.03
C GLN A 144 -13.48 12.64 -2.17
N LEU A 145 -14.28 11.79 -1.52
CA LEU A 145 -13.77 10.62 -0.76
C LEU A 145 -13.04 9.58 -1.64
N ARG A 146 -13.27 9.60 -2.95
CA ARG A 146 -12.63 8.68 -3.91
C ARG A 146 -11.34 9.24 -4.51
N GLY A 147 -11.00 10.49 -4.23
CA GLY A 147 -9.73 11.10 -4.65
C GLY A 147 -8.51 10.56 -3.90
N PRO A 148 -7.29 10.96 -4.27
CA PRO A 148 -6.08 10.67 -3.51
C PRO A 148 -6.18 11.12 -2.03
N VAL A 149 -5.84 10.23 -1.10
CA VAL A 149 -5.85 10.56 0.34
C VAL A 149 -4.56 11.30 0.68
N GLN A 150 -4.65 12.58 1.03
CA GLN A 150 -3.50 13.43 1.37
C GLN A 150 -3.20 13.52 2.88
N ARG A 151 -3.75 12.60 3.69
CA ARG A 151 -3.41 12.46 5.11
C ARG A 151 -2.44 11.30 5.27
N VAL A 152 -1.44 11.47 6.12
CA VAL A 152 -0.51 10.40 6.48
C VAL A 152 -1.26 9.34 7.29
N HIS A 153 -1.31 8.11 6.78
CA HIS A 153 -2.08 7.03 7.40
C HIS A 153 -1.46 5.65 7.15
N ILE A 154 -1.97 4.68 7.91
CA ILE A 154 -1.82 3.24 7.67
C ILE A 154 -3.20 2.63 7.74
N ASP A 155 -3.54 1.81 6.75
CA ASP A 155 -4.90 1.32 6.55
C ASP A 155 -5.43 0.39 7.66
N GLN A 156 -4.54 -0.19 8.47
CA GLN A 156 -4.93 -1.08 9.55
C GLN A 156 -4.02 -0.90 10.75
N SER A 157 -4.63 -0.91 11.93
CA SER A 157 -3.88 -1.09 13.17
C SER A 157 -3.45 -2.54 13.39
N TYR A 158 -2.55 -2.78 14.35
CA TYR A 158 -2.14 -4.15 14.69
C TYR A 158 -3.32 -4.99 15.19
N SER A 159 -4.23 -4.41 15.97
CA SER A 159 -5.44 -5.10 16.48
C SER A 159 -6.43 -5.39 15.34
N ALA A 160 -6.70 -4.40 14.48
CA ALA A 160 -7.62 -4.55 13.35
C ALA A 160 -7.11 -5.54 12.30
N SER A 161 -5.79 -5.68 12.14
CA SER A 161 -5.20 -6.61 11.18
C SER A 161 -5.52 -8.07 11.52
N LYS A 162 -5.47 -8.44 12.79
CA LYS A 162 -5.91 -9.76 13.26
C LYS A 162 -7.41 -9.98 12.98
N ASN A 163 -8.23 -8.96 13.24
CA ASN A 163 -9.68 -9.03 13.00
C ASN A 163 -10.01 -9.23 11.52
N ARG A 164 -9.18 -8.74 10.58
CA ARG A 164 -9.36 -9.00 9.14
C ARG A 164 -9.27 -10.48 8.80
N VAL A 165 -8.33 -11.21 9.41
CA VAL A 165 -8.23 -12.67 9.22
C VAL A 165 -9.50 -13.35 9.71
N SER A 166 -9.94 -13.06 10.94
CA SER A 166 -11.14 -13.65 11.53
C SER A 166 -12.44 -13.27 10.80
N PHE A 167 -12.52 -12.06 10.24
CA PHE A 167 -13.70 -11.61 9.51
C PHE A 167 -13.82 -12.28 8.13
N HIS A 168 -12.71 -12.36 7.39
CA HIS A 168 -12.73 -12.87 6.01
C HIS A 168 -12.61 -14.40 5.93
N LEU A 169 -11.94 -15.03 6.90
CA LEU A 169 -11.65 -16.47 6.93
C LEU A 169 -11.97 -17.07 8.32
N PRO A 170 -13.21 -16.96 8.83
CA PRO A 170 -13.54 -17.29 10.21
C PRO A 170 -13.19 -18.74 10.59
N ASP A 171 -13.48 -19.70 9.72
CA ASP A 171 -13.27 -21.13 9.99
C ASP A 171 -11.78 -21.51 10.01
N GLU A 172 -10.95 -20.77 9.29
CA GLU A 172 -9.52 -21.06 9.10
C GLU A 172 -8.62 -20.17 9.96
N ALA A 173 -9.15 -19.04 10.44
CA ALA A 173 -8.44 -18.07 11.25
C ALA A 173 -7.71 -18.68 12.46
N PRO A 174 -8.27 -19.65 13.22
CA PRO A 174 -7.55 -20.27 14.33
C PRO A 174 -6.21 -20.90 13.95
N GLU A 175 -6.06 -21.40 12.72
CA GLU A 175 -4.82 -21.99 12.24
C GLU A 175 -3.94 -20.98 11.49
N LEU A 176 -4.53 -20.13 10.64
CA LEU A 176 -3.80 -19.12 9.88
C LEU A 176 -3.08 -18.12 10.81
N LEU A 177 -3.67 -17.80 11.96
CA LEU A 177 -3.10 -16.88 12.95
C LEU A 177 -1.93 -17.48 13.76
N LYS A 178 -1.62 -18.78 13.60
CA LYS A 178 -0.45 -19.41 14.24
C LYS A 178 0.84 -19.23 13.45
N GLY A 179 0.75 -19.00 12.14
CA GLY A 179 1.91 -18.69 11.28
C GLY A 179 2.07 -17.19 11.08
N ARG A 180 3.04 -16.79 10.25
CA ARG A 180 3.16 -15.40 9.81
C ARG A 180 1.99 -15.03 8.91
N TYR A 181 1.40 -13.88 9.19
CA TYR A 181 0.42 -13.27 8.31
C TYR A 181 0.70 -11.78 8.17
N GLN A 182 0.38 -11.25 7.00
CA GLN A 182 0.65 -9.88 6.61
C GLN A 182 -0.60 -9.29 5.96
N ILE A 183 -0.69 -7.96 5.95
CA ILE A 183 -1.57 -7.23 5.05
C ILE A 183 -0.68 -6.44 4.11
N ILE A 184 -0.77 -6.73 2.81
CA ILE A 184 -0.02 -6.05 1.77
C ILE A 184 -1.01 -5.45 0.78
N ASN A 185 -0.87 -4.15 0.55
CA ASN A 185 -1.56 -3.46 -0.54
C ASN A 185 -0.68 -3.53 -1.80
N VAL A 186 -1.27 -3.92 -2.92
CA VAL A 186 -0.67 -3.84 -4.25
C VAL A 186 -1.21 -2.59 -4.93
N TRP A 187 -0.39 -1.56 -4.98
CA TRP A 187 -0.74 -0.28 -5.60
C TRP A 187 -0.17 -0.20 -7.01
N ARG A 188 -1.06 0.03 -7.99
CA ARG A 188 -0.71 0.12 -9.42
C ARG A 188 -1.25 1.42 -10.03
N PRO A 189 -0.42 2.19 -10.73
CA PRO A 189 -0.89 3.24 -11.64
C PRO A 189 -1.72 2.67 -12.79
N ILE A 190 -2.86 3.28 -13.10
CA ILE A 190 -3.63 2.96 -14.31
C ILE A 190 -3.09 3.77 -15.50
N LYS A 191 -2.64 5.00 -15.24
CA LYS A 191 -1.89 5.86 -16.17
C LYS A 191 -0.59 6.30 -15.47
N THR A 192 0.35 6.90 -16.21
CA THR A 192 1.58 7.44 -15.61
C THR A 192 1.26 8.54 -14.59
N ILE A 193 1.87 8.48 -13.41
CA ILE A 193 1.55 9.41 -12.31
C ILE A 193 2.49 10.60 -12.27
N LEU A 194 1.91 11.78 -12.49
CA LEU A 194 2.58 13.07 -12.30
C LEU A 194 1.93 13.87 -11.17
N LYS A 195 0.59 13.94 -11.13
CA LYS A 195 -0.16 14.63 -10.09
C LYS A 195 -0.51 13.72 -8.91
N ASP A 196 -0.48 14.26 -7.70
CA ASP A 196 -0.79 13.57 -6.44
C ASP A 196 -0.08 12.20 -6.26
N PRO A 197 1.24 12.09 -6.54
CA PRO A 197 1.97 10.83 -6.40
C PRO A 197 1.84 10.18 -5.02
N LEU A 198 2.04 8.86 -4.98
CA LEU A 198 2.09 8.09 -3.74
C LEU A 198 3.47 8.28 -3.09
N ALA A 199 3.48 8.80 -1.87
CA ALA A 199 4.63 8.74 -0.98
C ALA A 199 4.46 7.58 0.02
N VAL A 200 5.56 6.88 0.27
CA VAL A 200 5.69 5.82 1.27
C VAL A 200 6.85 6.15 2.21
N ALA A 201 6.65 5.93 3.50
CA ALA A 201 7.69 6.17 4.50
C ALA A 201 8.64 4.96 4.63
N ASP A 202 9.87 5.20 5.08
CA ASP A 202 10.73 4.16 5.65
C ASP A 202 10.10 3.65 6.96
N ALA A 203 9.82 2.35 7.05
CA ALA A 203 9.26 1.72 8.23
C ALA A 203 10.06 2.02 9.51
N HIS A 204 11.39 2.07 9.43
CA HIS A 204 12.26 2.27 10.60
C HIS A 204 12.44 3.74 10.96
N SER A 205 11.91 4.67 10.16
CA SER A 205 11.87 6.09 10.50
C SER A 205 10.62 6.50 11.29
N VAL A 206 9.67 5.57 11.52
CA VAL A 206 8.40 5.87 12.18
C VAL A 206 8.24 4.98 13.41
N PRO A 207 8.48 5.48 14.63
CA PRO A 207 8.31 4.67 15.84
C PRO A 207 6.85 4.35 16.11
N ASP A 208 6.58 3.28 16.88
CA ASP A 208 5.21 2.92 17.26
C ASP A 208 4.56 3.94 18.20
N SER A 209 5.35 4.77 18.90
CA SER A 209 4.85 5.88 19.73
C SER A 209 4.12 6.97 18.95
N ASP A 210 4.36 7.03 17.64
CA ASP A 210 3.80 8.05 16.76
C ASP A 210 2.52 7.58 16.07
N LEU A 211 2.14 6.32 16.28
CA LEU A 211 0.90 5.78 15.77
C LEU A 211 -0.27 6.15 16.66
N VAL A 212 -1.30 6.74 16.05
CA VAL A 212 -2.55 7.08 16.73
C VAL A 212 -3.68 6.25 16.15
N PRO A 213 -4.23 5.28 16.89
CA PRO A 213 -5.32 4.45 16.42
C PRO A 213 -6.59 5.29 16.23
N ILE A 214 -7.24 5.10 15.09
CA ILE A 214 -8.49 5.74 14.73
C ILE A 214 -9.52 4.65 14.43
N GLY A 215 -10.59 4.61 15.22
CA GLY A 215 -11.71 3.70 14.94
C GLY A 215 -12.33 3.96 13.57
N LEU A 216 -12.62 2.90 12.82
CA LEU A 216 -13.34 2.92 11.55
C LEU A 216 -14.51 1.95 11.67
N ILE A 217 -15.69 2.50 11.97
CA ILE A 217 -16.87 1.73 12.37
C ILE A 217 -17.75 1.46 11.15
N TYR A 218 -18.00 0.18 10.89
CA TYR A 218 -18.92 -0.31 9.87
C TYR A 218 -20.24 -0.73 10.54
N PRO A 219 -21.35 -0.84 9.79
CA PRO A 219 -22.61 -1.35 10.35
C PRO A 219 -22.49 -2.76 10.96
N ASP A 220 -21.58 -3.57 10.45
CA ASP A 220 -21.42 -5.00 10.74
C ASP A 220 -20.14 -5.35 11.50
N ARG A 221 -19.19 -4.42 11.63
CA ARG A 221 -17.90 -4.66 12.28
C ARG A 221 -17.19 -3.37 12.71
N GLU A 222 -16.22 -3.53 13.61
CA GLU A 222 -15.28 -2.47 13.96
C GLU A 222 -13.94 -2.70 13.26
N GLY A 223 -13.45 -1.68 12.56
CA GLY A 223 -12.09 -1.58 12.06
C GLY A 223 -11.33 -0.47 12.78
N GLU A 224 -10.03 -0.37 12.50
CA GLU A 224 -9.17 0.67 13.06
C GLU A 224 -8.01 0.92 12.08
N THR A 225 -7.70 2.18 11.82
CA THR A 225 -6.55 2.64 11.02
C THR A 225 -5.54 3.30 11.96
N TYR A 226 -4.33 3.60 11.47
CA TYR A 226 -3.44 4.53 12.16
C TYR A 226 -3.39 5.88 11.42
N SER A 227 -3.55 6.97 12.17
CA SER A 227 -2.95 8.25 11.82
C SER A 227 -1.54 8.34 12.43
N VAL A 228 -0.72 9.27 11.95
CA VAL A 228 0.68 9.39 12.39
C VAL A 228 0.92 10.79 12.94
N LYS A 229 1.57 10.89 14.10
CA LYS A 229 2.01 12.16 14.70
C LYS A 229 3.03 12.86 13.80
N PRO A 230 3.11 14.20 13.84
CA PRO A 230 4.11 14.93 13.06
C PRO A 230 5.52 14.64 13.59
N ASP A 231 6.38 14.10 12.74
CA ASP A 231 7.81 13.92 13.03
C ASP A 231 8.64 14.31 11.78
N PRO A 232 9.52 15.33 11.88
CA PRO A 232 10.37 15.76 10.77
C PRO A 232 11.46 14.75 10.39
N ASN A 233 11.69 13.71 11.21
CA ASN A 233 12.70 12.68 10.96
C ASN A 233 12.19 11.53 10.09
N ILE A 234 10.89 11.48 9.79
CA ILE A 234 10.31 10.45 8.92
C ILE A 234 10.88 10.61 7.51
N LYS A 235 11.45 9.52 6.99
CA LYS A 235 12.02 9.49 5.64
C LYS A 235 10.94 9.08 4.66
N TRP A 236 10.71 9.93 3.66
CA TRP A 236 9.70 9.72 2.65
C TRP A 236 10.31 9.46 1.28
N TYR A 237 9.73 8.49 0.56
CA TYR A 237 10.13 8.08 -0.78
C TYR A 237 8.95 8.08 -1.73
N TYR A 238 9.22 8.32 -3.01
CA TYR A 238 8.26 8.15 -4.09
C TYR A 238 8.98 7.86 -5.40
N ARG A 239 8.24 7.37 -6.41
CA ARG A 239 8.77 7.23 -7.76
C ARG A 239 8.19 8.31 -8.66
N TYR A 240 9.03 9.24 -9.15
CA TYR A 240 8.60 10.24 -10.12
C TYR A 240 8.05 9.58 -11.40
N GLY A 241 6.94 10.03 -11.96
CA GLY A 241 6.45 9.49 -13.23
C GLY A 241 6.19 7.98 -13.20
N GLN A 242 5.74 7.41 -12.08
CA GLN A 242 5.53 5.96 -11.95
C GLN A 242 4.51 5.49 -13.00
N THR A 243 4.94 4.53 -13.82
CA THR A 243 4.18 4.00 -14.96
C THR A 243 3.36 2.76 -14.57
N PRO A 244 2.33 2.38 -15.36
CA PRO A 244 1.46 1.25 -15.04
C PRO A 244 2.13 -0.12 -14.92
N ASP A 245 3.31 -0.28 -15.50
CA ASP A 245 4.14 -1.49 -15.44
C ASP A 245 5.04 -1.55 -14.20
N LEU A 246 5.06 -0.51 -13.36
CA LEU A 246 5.81 -0.49 -12.10
C LEU A 246 4.82 -0.46 -10.93
N VAL A 247 4.69 -1.57 -10.22
CA VAL A 247 3.79 -1.70 -9.07
C VAL A 247 4.52 -1.49 -7.76
N THR A 248 3.83 -0.91 -6.77
CA THR A 248 4.34 -0.73 -5.42
C THR A 248 3.60 -1.65 -4.47
N LEU A 249 4.32 -2.54 -3.80
CA LEU A 249 3.82 -3.29 -2.65
C LEU A 249 4.01 -2.44 -1.40
N ILE A 250 2.95 -2.27 -0.63
CA ILE A 250 2.94 -1.49 0.61
C ILE A 250 2.56 -2.44 1.75
N LYS A 251 3.45 -2.63 2.71
CA LYS A 251 3.18 -3.44 3.89
C LYS A 251 2.36 -2.62 4.88
N CYS A 252 1.09 -2.97 5.04
CA CYS A 252 0.21 -2.35 6.05
C CYS A 252 0.34 -3.05 7.41
N PHE A 253 0.66 -4.35 7.40
CA PHE A 253 0.83 -5.15 8.62
C PHE A 253 1.76 -6.35 8.41
N ASP A 254 2.48 -6.74 9.47
CA ASP A 254 3.22 -7.99 9.60
C ASP A 254 3.14 -8.48 11.04
N SER A 255 2.87 -9.77 11.22
CA SER A 255 2.76 -10.38 12.55
C SER A 255 4.11 -10.62 13.22
N LYS A 256 5.22 -10.65 12.47
CA LYS A 256 6.57 -10.90 13.03
C LYS A 256 7.07 -9.72 13.85
N LEU A 257 7.79 -10.01 14.93
CA LEU A 257 8.35 -9.04 15.89
C LEU A 257 9.89 -9.04 15.93
N ASP A 258 10.53 -9.65 14.93
CA ASP A 258 11.98 -9.90 14.87
C ASP A 258 12.79 -8.71 14.32
N GLY A 259 12.23 -7.50 14.37
CA GLY A 259 12.87 -6.28 13.92
C GLY A 259 12.71 -5.97 12.44
N ARG A 260 12.06 -6.83 11.64
CA ARG A 260 11.70 -6.49 10.25
C ARG A 260 10.67 -5.35 10.19
N ALA A 261 10.59 -4.66 9.06
CA ALA A 261 9.54 -3.69 8.79
C ALA A 261 8.15 -4.36 8.90
N ARG A 262 7.28 -3.79 9.74
CA ARG A 262 5.95 -4.35 10.01
C ARG A 262 4.80 -3.59 9.36
N ARG A 263 5.01 -2.32 9.06
CA ARG A 263 3.99 -1.39 8.57
C ARG A 263 4.65 -0.12 8.07
N VAL A 264 4.06 0.53 7.06
CA VAL A 264 4.53 1.85 6.58
C VAL A 264 3.39 2.85 6.44
N PRO A 265 3.57 4.07 6.97
CA PRO A 265 2.76 5.21 6.56
C PRO A 265 2.87 5.49 5.07
N HIS A 266 1.75 5.89 4.49
CA HIS A 266 1.68 6.32 3.11
C HIS A 266 0.66 7.45 2.95
N THR A 267 0.81 8.21 1.87
CA THR A 267 -0.06 9.35 1.55
C THR A 267 0.09 9.74 0.09
N ALA A 268 -0.93 10.34 -0.49
CA ALA A 268 -0.75 11.20 -1.65
C ALA A 268 -0.10 12.52 -1.20
N PHE A 269 0.70 13.16 -2.04
CA PHE A 269 1.24 14.49 -1.76
C PHE A 269 1.15 15.40 -2.98
N VAL A 270 1.07 16.70 -2.73
CA VAL A 270 1.10 17.70 -3.80
C VAL A 270 2.54 17.92 -4.22
N ASN A 271 2.84 17.68 -5.50
CA ASN A 271 4.08 18.13 -6.11
C ASN A 271 3.81 19.46 -6.83
N PRO A 272 4.37 20.59 -6.36
CA PRO A 272 4.14 21.90 -6.98
C PRO A 272 4.53 21.94 -8.46
N GLU A 273 5.50 21.14 -8.89
CA GLU A 273 5.95 21.12 -10.28
C GLU A 273 4.96 20.42 -11.22
N THR A 274 4.08 19.56 -10.70
CA THR A 274 3.17 18.73 -11.51
C THR A 274 1.71 18.83 -11.05
N GLU A 275 1.36 19.80 -10.19
CA GLU A 275 -0.01 19.96 -9.69
C GLU A 275 -1.04 20.31 -10.77
N HIS A 276 -0.57 20.82 -11.91
CA HIS A 276 -1.37 21.18 -13.08
C HIS A 276 -1.60 20.00 -14.04
N GLU A 277 -0.91 18.89 -13.84
CA GLU A 277 -1.01 17.69 -14.68
C GLU A 277 -2.35 16.97 -14.51
N ALA A 278 -2.59 16.00 -15.39
CA ALA A 278 -3.76 15.13 -15.31
C ALA A 278 -3.84 14.44 -13.95
N GLY A 279 -5.05 14.37 -13.38
CA GLY A 279 -5.24 13.78 -12.07
C GLY A 279 -4.94 12.28 -12.04
N ARG A 280 -4.45 11.81 -10.89
CA ARG A 280 -4.03 10.42 -10.67
C ARG A 280 -5.15 9.41 -10.92
N GLU A 281 -4.80 8.36 -11.67
CA GLU A 281 -5.59 7.15 -11.82
C GLU A 281 -4.81 5.94 -11.30
N SER A 282 -5.34 5.24 -10.30
CA SER A 282 -4.67 4.11 -9.66
C SER A 282 -5.67 3.07 -9.15
N ILE A 283 -5.24 1.81 -9.10
CA ILE A 283 -5.92 0.73 -8.38
C ILE A 283 -5.05 0.27 -7.21
N GLU A 284 -5.70 0.00 -6.08
CA GLU A 284 -5.09 -0.63 -4.91
C GLU A 284 -5.85 -1.92 -4.60
N VAL A 285 -5.15 -3.04 -4.56
CA VAL A 285 -5.69 -4.35 -4.15
C VAL A 285 -5.15 -4.67 -2.77
N ARG A 286 -6.02 -5.08 -1.84
CA ARG A 286 -5.62 -5.41 -0.47
C ARG A 286 -5.72 -6.90 -0.23
N ALA A 287 -4.62 -7.47 0.25
CA ALA A 287 -4.51 -8.91 0.44
C ALA A 287 -4.05 -9.26 1.84
N LEU A 288 -4.64 -10.32 2.39
CA LEU A 288 -4.04 -11.10 3.46
C LEU A 288 -3.03 -12.07 2.84
N VAL A 289 -1.82 -12.09 3.38
CA VAL A 289 -0.71 -12.89 2.87
C VAL A 289 -0.24 -13.81 3.99
N PHE A 290 -0.27 -15.13 3.77
CA PHE A 290 -0.05 -16.12 4.81
C PHE A 290 1.16 -17.01 4.51
N HIS A 291 1.94 -17.27 5.56
CA HIS A 291 3.04 -18.23 5.59
C HIS A 291 2.78 -19.21 6.75
N PRO A 292 1.95 -20.24 6.54
CA PRO A 292 1.51 -21.14 7.62
C PRO A 292 2.63 -21.92 8.30
N ASP A 293 3.76 -22.10 7.61
CA ASP A 293 4.95 -22.81 8.11
C ASP A 293 5.92 -21.88 8.83
N ASP A 294 5.79 -20.56 8.66
CA ASP A 294 6.60 -19.55 9.35
C ASP A 294 5.99 -19.24 10.73
N ARG A 295 5.99 -20.26 11.58
CA ARG A 295 5.59 -20.19 13.00
C ARG A 295 6.81 -19.70 13.80
N ASP A 296 6.59 -18.88 14.82
CA ASP A 296 7.58 -18.19 15.71
C ASP A 296 7.82 -16.71 15.42
#